data_AF-A0A3R7J294-F1
#
_entry.id   AF-A0A3R7J294-F1
#
_cell.length_a   1.000
_cell.length_b   1.000
_cell.length_c   1.000
_cell.angle_alpha   90.00
_cell.angle_beta   90.00
_cell.angle_gamma   90.00
#
_symmetry.space_group_name_H-M   'P 1'
#
loop_
_entity.id
_entity.type
_entity.pdbx_description
1 polymer ?
#
loop_
_entity_poly.entity_id
_entity_poly.type
_entity_poly.pdbx_seq_one_letter_code
_entity_poly.pdbx_strand_id
1 'polypeptide(L)'
;MEVAVAAPFKTRAQDRLGQGEFVVALSLEREWFSPDQAKRLVDVAVGRGLLASENGDLVPQFDPAEVTVPEGFVPDESVLREQSTFESALDAIVAAGVEKQRAVAAINERQRALAVTIEAAAVLYAREQGAAVDRLAADVREELAADAGDDGTADSTDADDPEVA
;
A
#
# COMPACT_ATOMS: atom_id res chain seq x y z
N MET A 1 -2.74 -12.26 -4.01
CA MET A 1 -1.33 -11.83 -3.85
C MET A 1 -0.46 -12.98 -3.38
N GLU A 2 -0.85 -13.71 -2.32
CA GLU A 2 -0.10 -14.85 -1.77
C GLU A 2 0.32 -15.88 -2.82
N VAL A 3 -0.55 -16.21 -3.80
CA VAL A 3 -0.21 -17.10 -4.92
C VAL A 3 0.99 -16.61 -5.74
N ALA A 4 1.06 -15.30 -6.02
CA ALA A 4 2.15 -14.70 -6.77
C ALA A 4 3.46 -14.67 -5.95
N VAL A 5 3.35 -14.46 -4.63
CA VAL A 5 4.49 -14.47 -3.70
C VAL A 5 5.00 -15.89 -3.47
N ALA A 6 4.12 -16.88 -3.35
CA ALA A 6 4.47 -18.27 -3.06
C ALA A 6 5.10 -18.98 -4.27
N ALA A 7 4.70 -18.61 -5.49
CA ALA A 7 5.05 -19.35 -6.70
C ALA A 7 6.57 -19.51 -6.93
N PRO A 8 7.45 -18.50 -6.70
CA PRO A 8 8.90 -18.66 -6.77
C PRO A 8 9.47 -19.66 -5.75
N PHE A 9 9.00 -19.61 -4.50
CA PHE A 9 9.43 -20.52 -3.43
C PHE A 9 9.00 -21.96 -3.70
N LYS A 10 7.78 -22.17 -4.24
CA LYS A 10 7.30 -23.50 -4.63
C LYS A 10 8.12 -24.11 -5.77
N THR A 11 8.44 -23.33 -6.80
CA THR A 11 9.23 -23.84 -7.94
C THR A 11 10.62 -24.30 -7.48
N ARG A 12 11.22 -23.57 -6.55
CA ARG A 12 12.58 -23.83 -6.07
C ARG A 12 12.63 -24.81 -4.89
N ALA A 13 11.48 -25.13 -4.29
CA ALA A 13 11.35 -25.90 -3.05
C ALA A 13 12.26 -25.36 -1.93
N GLN A 14 12.28 -24.03 -1.78
CA GLN A 14 13.12 -23.33 -0.82
C GLN A 14 12.28 -22.34 -0.02
N ASP A 15 12.64 -22.17 1.26
CA ASP A 15 11.99 -21.23 2.19
C ASP A 15 12.72 -19.88 2.26
N ARG A 16 13.70 -19.66 1.38
CA ARG A 16 14.43 -18.40 1.23
C ARG A 16 14.86 -18.23 -0.22
N LEU A 17 14.82 -17.01 -0.73
CA LEU A 17 15.27 -16.70 -2.09
C LEU A 17 15.99 -15.35 -2.12
N GLY A 18 17.05 -15.24 -2.89
CA GLY A 18 17.64 -13.91 -3.15
C GLY A 18 16.65 -13.00 -3.88
N GLN A 19 16.68 -11.69 -3.60
CA GLN A 19 15.76 -10.74 -4.23
C GLN A 19 15.82 -10.77 -5.77
N GLY A 20 17.04 -10.83 -6.34
CA GLY A 20 17.22 -10.94 -7.79
C GLY A 20 16.69 -12.26 -8.36
N GLU A 21 16.81 -13.33 -7.58
CA GLU A 21 16.32 -14.66 -7.97
C GLU A 21 14.79 -14.71 -7.99
N PHE A 22 14.14 -14.05 -7.04
CA PHE A 22 12.69 -13.87 -6.98
C PHE A 22 12.17 -13.07 -8.20
N VAL A 23 12.86 -11.97 -8.53
CA VAL A 23 12.53 -11.12 -9.68
C VAL A 23 12.65 -11.89 -11.00
N VAL A 24 13.72 -12.68 -11.16
CA VAL A 24 13.93 -13.53 -12.34
C VAL A 24 12.82 -14.57 -12.47
N ALA A 25 12.43 -15.23 -11.38
CA ALA A 25 11.38 -16.24 -11.41
C ALA A 25 10.03 -15.68 -11.87
N LEU A 26 9.67 -14.47 -11.43
CA LEU A 26 8.41 -13.84 -11.82
C LEU A 26 8.42 -13.23 -13.22
N SER A 27 9.58 -12.74 -13.68
CA SER A 27 9.69 -12.02 -14.95
C SER A 27 10.06 -12.87 -16.14
N LEU A 28 10.96 -13.85 -15.96
CA LEU A 28 11.50 -14.66 -17.04
C LEU A 28 10.87 -16.04 -17.12
N GLU A 29 10.64 -16.69 -15.98
CA GLU A 29 10.10 -18.06 -15.97
C GLU A 29 8.58 -18.08 -16.13
N ARG A 30 7.91 -17.07 -15.58
CA ARG A 30 6.45 -16.98 -15.59
C ARG A 30 5.90 -15.87 -16.47
N GLU A 31 6.73 -14.90 -16.84
CA GLU A 31 6.34 -13.74 -17.64
C GLU A 31 5.13 -12.98 -17.05
N TRP A 32 4.94 -13.05 -15.73
CA TRP A 32 3.80 -12.43 -15.04
C TRP A 32 4.01 -10.92 -14.83
N PHE A 33 5.26 -10.51 -14.63
CA PHE A 33 5.62 -9.15 -14.30
C PHE A 33 6.92 -8.76 -15.01
N SER A 34 7.09 -7.49 -15.36
CA SER A 34 8.41 -6.97 -15.73
C SER A 34 9.37 -7.01 -14.52
N PRO A 35 10.70 -6.92 -14.72
CA PRO A 35 11.66 -6.91 -13.63
C PRO A 35 11.38 -5.83 -12.58
N ASP A 36 10.92 -4.65 -13.00
CA ASP A 36 10.60 -3.55 -12.09
C ASP A 36 9.26 -3.75 -11.38
N GLN A 37 8.28 -4.37 -12.05
CA GLN A 37 7.03 -4.78 -11.40
C GLN A 37 7.27 -5.87 -10.36
N ALA A 38 8.17 -6.83 -10.62
CA ALA A 38 8.51 -7.86 -9.66
C ALA A 38 9.24 -7.28 -8.43
N LYS A 39 10.13 -6.29 -8.61
CA LYS A 39 10.71 -5.54 -7.47
C LYS A 39 9.62 -4.84 -6.66
N ARG A 40 8.69 -4.15 -7.33
CA ARG A 40 7.56 -3.51 -6.67
C ARG A 40 6.71 -4.52 -5.90
N LEU A 41 6.48 -5.73 -6.44
CA LEU A 41 5.79 -6.80 -5.71
C LEU A 41 6.54 -7.16 -4.41
N VAL A 42 7.87 -7.24 -4.45
CA VAL A 42 8.69 -7.48 -3.25
C VAL A 42 8.45 -6.39 -2.22
N ASP A 43 8.53 -5.12 -2.62
CA ASP A 43 8.33 -3.99 -1.71
C ASP A 43 6.93 -4.04 -1.07
N VAL A 44 5.90 -4.30 -1.86
CA VAL A 44 4.51 -4.45 -1.39
C VAL A 44 4.36 -5.68 -0.48
N ALA A 45 4.99 -6.80 -0.80
CA ALA A 45 4.92 -8.03 -0.02
C ALA A 45 5.65 -7.91 1.33
N VAL A 46 6.78 -7.19 1.35
CA VAL A 46 7.50 -6.84 2.58
C VAL A 46 6.67 -5.87 3.43
N GLY A 47 6.11 -4.82 2.81
CA GLY A 47 5.23 -3.86 3.49
C GLY A 47 4.00 -4.51 4.13
N ARG A 48 3.47 -5.56 3.50
CA ARG A 48 2.33 -6.36 4.01
C ARG A 48 2.74 -7.47 5.00
N GLY A 49 4.03 -7.65 5.27
CA GLY A 49 4.53 -8.70 6.16
C GLY A 49 4.37 -10.12 5.60
N LEU A 50 4.14 -10.27 4.29
CA LEU A 50 4.13 -11.57 3.61
C LEU A 50 5.55 -12.08 3.33
N LEU A 51 6.49 -11.14 3.14
CA LEU A 51 7.92 -11.40 3.02
C LEU A 51 8.68 -10.63 4.10
N ALA A 52 9.75 -11.23 4.62
CA ALA A 52 10.77 -10.54 5.38
C ALA A 52 12.05 -10.47 4.53
N SER A 53 12.75 -9.33 4.58
CA SER A 53 14.09 -9.21 4.00
C SER A 53 15.13 -9.43 5.09
N GLU A 54 15.85 -10.55 5.00
CA GLU A 54 16.89 -10.95 5.96
C GLU A 54 18.21 -11.17 5.23
N ASN A 55 19.22 -10.36 5.54
CA ASN A 55 20.57 -10.46 4.94
C ASN A 55 20.61 -10.42 3.39
N GLY A 56 19.61 -9.81 2.76
CA GLY A 56 19.50 -9.75 1.29
C GLY A 56 18.67 -10.88 0.66
N ASP A 57 18.21 -11.83 1.49
CA ASP A 57 17.29 -12.88 1.10
C ASP A 57 15.86 -12.54 1.52
N LEU A 58 14.89 -12.97 0.71
CA LEU A 58 13.48 -12.89 0.97
C LEU A 58 13.01 -14.19 1.63
N VAL A 59 12.37 -14.07 2.77
CA VAL A 59 11.81 -15.18 3.56
C VAL A 59 10.29 -15.01 3.62
N PRO A 60 9.50 -16.01 3.20
CA PRO A 60 8.05 -15.95 3.32
C PRO A 60 7.63 -16.11 4.78
N GLN A 61 6.75 -15.24 5.24
CA GLN A 61 6.20 -15.26 6.60
C GLN A 61 4.96 -16.17 6.73
N PHE A 62 4.70 -16.98 5.70
CA PHE A 62 3.63 -17.95 5.58
C PHE A 62 4.20 -19.21 4.91
N ASP A 63 3.48 -20.34 4.95
CA ASP A 63 3.93 -21.57 4.28
C ASP A 63 3.59 -21.54 2.78
N PRO A 64 4.58 -21.38 1.88
CA PRO A 64 4.33 -21.39 0.44
C PRO A 64 3.87 -22.77 -0.05
N ALA A 65 4.14 -23.86 0.68
CA ALA A 65 3.70 -25.21 0.31
C ALA A 65 2.17 -25.35 0.37
N GLU A 66 1.52 -24.70 1.33
CA GLU A 66 0.06 -24.73 1.50
C GLU A 66 -0.69 -23.90 0.44
N VAL A 67 -0.02 -22.94 -0.20
CA VAL A 67 -0.64 -22.06 -1.20
C VAL A 67 -0.81 -22.78 -2.54
N THR A 68 -2.05 -23.05 -2.95
CA THR A 68 -2.33 -23.68 -4.25
C THR A 68 -2.23 -22.65 -5.38
N VAL A 69 -1.40 -22.94 -6.40
CA VAL A 69 -1.27 -22.13 -7.61
C VAL A 69 -2.05 -22.81 -8.74
N PRO A 70 -3.20 -22.25 -9.18
CA PRO A 70 -3.95 -22.82 -10.30
C PRO A 70 -3.15 -22.81 -11.60
N GLU A 71 -3.37 -23.81 -12.45
CA GLU A 71 -2.81 -23.81 -13.81
C GLU A 71 -3.36 -22.62 -14.61
N GLY A 72 -2.49 -21.88 -15.28
CA GLY A 72 -2.88 -20.68 -16.04
C GLY A 72 -3.19 -19.44 -15.20
N PHE A 73 -2.94 -19.46 -13.88
CA PHE A 73 -3.05 -18.26 -13.06
C PHE A 73 -2.07 -17.19 -13.55
N VAL A 74 -2.57 -15.99 -13.81
CA VAL A 74 -1.77 -14.77 -14.03
C VAL A 74 -2.29 -13.72 -13.06
N PRO A 75 -1.44 -13.23 -12.13
CA PRO A 75 -1.84 -12.20 -11.20
C PRO A 75 -2.11 -10.87 -11.93
N ASP A 76 -3.18 -10.19 -11.52
CA ASP A 76 -3.52 -8.85 -12.01
C ASP A 76 -2.53 -7.80 -11.46
N GLU A 77 -2.24 -6.75 -12.22
CA GLU A 77 -1.35 -5.65 -11.79
C GLU A 77 -1.81 -4.98 -10.49
N SER A 78 -3.10 -5.09 -10.13
CA SER A 78 -3.64 -4.62 -8.86
C SER A 78 -2.94 -5.24 -7.64
N VAL A 79 -2.29 -6.41 -7.75
CA VAL A 79 -1.50 -6.98 -6.65
C VAL A 79 -0.22 -6.20 -6.37
N LEU A 80 0.21 -5.33 -7.29
CA LEU A 80 1.36 -4.44 -7.17
C LEU A 80 1.01 -3.10 -6.50
N ARG A 81 -0.28 -2.85 -6.22
CA ARG A 81 -0.66 -1.66 -5.45
C ARG A 81 -0.33 -1.90 -3.99
N GLU A 82 0.29 -0.91 -3.35
CA GLU A 82 0.46 -0.90 -1.90
C GLU A 82 -0.90 -0.95 -1.20
N GLN A 83 -0.92 -1.49 0.01
CA GLN A 83 -2.12 -1.46 0.85
C GLN A 83 -2.50 0.01 1.06
N SER A 84 -3.76 0.36 0.82
CA SER A 84 -4.18 1.76 1.00
C SER A 84 -3.94 2.20 2.44
N THR A 85 -3.66 3.49 2.67
CA THR A 85 -3.46 4.01 4.03
C THR A 85 -4.63 3.68 4.95
N PHE A 86 -5.85 3.68 4.41
CA PHE A 86 -7.06 3.21 5.10
C PHE A 86 -6.95 1.75 5.56
N GLU A 87 -6.59 0.83 4.66
CA GLU A 87 -6.49 -0.59 4.98
C GLU A 87 -5.37 -0.86 6.00
N SER A 88 -4.23 -0.20 5.86
CA SER A 88 -3.11 -0.29 6.81
C SER A 88 -3.49 0.23 8.20
N ALA A 89 -4.21 1.36 8.27
CA ALA A 89 -4.73 1.89 9.52
C ALA A 89 -5.79 0.95 10.13
N LEU A 90 -6.68 0.37 9.31
CA LEU A 90 -7.70 -0.58 9.73
C LEU A 90 -7.09 -1.85 10.33
N ASP A 91 -6.03 -2.39 9.72
CA ASP A 91 -5.33 -3.55 10.25
C ASP A 91 -4.63 -3.23 11.58
N ALA A 92 -4.03 -2.04 11.71
CA ALA A 92 -3.45 -1.59 12.97
C ALA A 92 -4.49 -1.44 14.10
N ILE A 93 -5.69 -0.96 13.76
CA ILE A 93 -6.84 -0.88 14.68
C ILE A 93 -7.31 -2.27 15.10
N VAL A 94 -7.38 -3.21 14.15
CA VAL A 94 -7.77 -4.61 14.43
C VAL A 94 -6.72 -5.30 15.30
N ALA A 95 -5.43 -5.07 15.03
CA ALA A 95 -4.34 -5.57 15.86
C ALA A 95 -4.37 -5.00 17.29
N ALA A 96 -4.88 -3.77 17.47
CA ALA A 96 -5.15 -3.19 18.79
C ALA A 96 -6.38 -3.80 19.51
N GLY A 97 -7.06 -4.77 18.89
CA GLY A 97 -8.17 -5.52 19.47
C GLY A 97 -9.56 -4.98 19.15
N VAL A 98 -9.67 -4.02 18.22
CA VAL A 98 -10.97 -3.48 17.80
C VAL A 98 -11.54 -4.32 16.66
N GLU A 99 -12.82 -4.70 16.76
CA GLU A 99 -13.50 -5.42 15.69
C GLU A 99 -13.53 -4.60 14.38
N LYS A 100 -13.21 -5.24 13.26
CA LYS A 100 -13.15 -4.61 11.93
C LYS A 100 -14.42 -3.82 11.58
N GLN A 101 -15.61 -4.37 11.81
CA GLN A 101 -16.88 -3.69 11.53
C GLN A 101 -17.07 -2.44 12.39
N ARG A 102 -16.71 -2.50 13.67
CA ARG A 102 -16.76 -1.37 14.59
C ARG A 102 -15.77 -0.28 14.17
N ALA A 103 -14.56 -0.67 13.77
CA ALA A 103 -13.55 0.25 13.27
C ALA A 103 -14.03 0.99 12.00
N VAL A 104 -14.55 0.26 11.01
CA VAL A 104 -15.07 0.85 9.77
C VAL A 104 -16.22 1.82 10.05
N ALA A 105 -17.13 1.47 10.97
CA ALA A 105 -18.22 2.36 11.35
C ALA A 105 -17.69 3.66 11.98
N ALA A 106 -16.76 3.56 12.93
CA ALA A 106 -16.17 4.71 13.61
C ALA A 106 -15.38 5.62 12.66
N ILE A 107 -14.64 5.03 11.70
CA ILE A 107 -13.90 5.78 10.68
C ILE A 107 -14.88 6.55 9.78
N ASN A 108 -15.92 5.90 9.26
CA ASN A 108 -16.91 6.55 8.39
C ASN A 108 -17.72 7.63 9.11
N GLU A 109 -17.96 7.48 10.40
CA GLU A 109 -18.59 8.51 11.22
C GLU A 109 -17.67 9.72 11.38
N ARG A 110 -16.38 9.50 11.66
CA ARG A 110 -15.38 10.58 11.73
C ARG A 110 -15.14 11.29 10.41
N GLN A 111 -15.05 10.55 9.32
CA GLN A 111 -14.90 11.11 7.98
C GLN A 111 -16.01 12.13 7.71
N ARG A 112 -17.27 11.77 8.03
CA ARG A 112 -18.43 12.65 7.86
C ARG A 112 -18.46 13.80 8.87
N ALA A 113 -18.13 13.54 10.13
CA ALA A 113 -18.16 14.54 11.19
C ALA A 113 -17.08 15.63 11.02
N LEU A 114 -15.91 15.26 10.51
CA LEU A 114 -14.77 16.14 10.35
C LEU A 114 -14.59 16.64 8.90
N ALA A 115 -15.41 16.14 7.96
CA ALA A 115 -15.31 16.43 6.53
C ALA A 115 -13.87 16.23 5.98
N VAL A 116 -13.23 15.14 6.40
CA VAL A 116 -11.86 14.77 5.99
C VAL A 116 -11.90 13.56 5.06
N THR A 117 -10.75 13.24 4.47
CA THR A 117 -10.58 12.00 3.69
C THR A 117 -10.72 10.76 4.57
N ILE A 118 -11.06 9.62 3.96
CA ILE A 118 -11.27 8.37 4.71
C ILE A 118 -9.95 7.87 5.33
N GLU A 119 -8.83 8.15 4.67
CA GLU A 119 -7.46 7.89 5.11
C GLU A 119 -7.11 8.71 6.36
N ALA A 120 -7.43 10.01 6.36
CA ALA A 120 -7.24 10.88 7.52
C ALA A 120 -8.10 10.46 8.71
N ALA A 121 -9.36 10.11 8.47
CA ALA A 121 -10.25 9.58 9.50
C ALA A 121 -9.73 8.24 10.07
N ALA A 122 -9.18 7.36 9.23
CA ALA A 122 -8.63 6.08 9.63
C ALA A 122 -7.38 6.23 10.50
N VAL A 123 -6.43 7.06 10.10
CA VAL A 123 -5.22 7.33 10.88
C VAL A 123 -5.55 8.00 12.22
N LEU A 124 -6.49 8.96 12.22
CA LEU A 124 -6.91 9.64 13.45
C LEU A 124 -7.52 8.65 14.44
N TYR A 125 -8.41 7.78 13.97
CA TYR A 125 -9.03 6.76 14.80
C TYR A 125 -8.01 5.72 15.29
N ALA A 126 -7.09 5.28 14.42
CA ALA A 126 -6.03 4.36 14.79
C ALA A 126 -5.14 4.91 15.90
N ARG A 127 -4.77 6.20 15.82
CA ARG A 127 -3.99 6.88 16.85
C ARG A 127 -4.71 6.93 18.21
N GLU A 128 -6.03 7.16 18.21
CA GLU A 128 -6.82 7.18 19.44
C GLU A 128 -6.95 5.81 20.11
N GLN A 129 -6.92 4.73 19.33
CA GLN A 129 -6.88 3.35 19.85
C GLN A 129 -5.47 2.93 20.30
N GLY A 130 -4.50 3.84 20.27
CA GLY A 130 -3.12 3.55 20.66
C GLY A 130 -2.34 2.72 19.64
N ALA A 131 -2.84 2.62 18.40
CA ALA A 131 -2.12 1.92 17.34
C ALA A 131 -0.94 2.78 16.84
N ALA A 132 0.20 2.15 16.61
CA ALA A 132 1.42 2.80 16.13
C ALA A 132 1.32 3.13 14.63
N VAL A 133 0.66 4.25 14.31
CA VAL A 133 0.40 4.70 12.92
C VAL A 133 1.26 5.91 12.52
N ASP A 134 2.39 6.14 13.18
CA ASP A 134 3.19 7.37 12.98
C ASP A 134 3.71 7.54 11.55
N ARG A 135 4.03 6.44 10.84
CA ARG A 135 4.37 6.47 9.39
C ARG A 135 3.16 6.84 8.53
N LEU A 136 2.03 6.17 8.73
CA LEU A 136 0.79 6.44 8.00
C LEU A 136 0.30 7.88 8.20
N ALA A 137 0.54 8.44 9.39
CA ALA A 137 0.22 9.83 9.70
C ALA A 137 1.14 10.86 9.01
N ALA A 138 2.33 10.46 8.54
CA ALA A 138 3.19 11.29 7.72
C ALA A 138 2.70 11.28 6.26
N ASP A 139 2.42 10.10 5.72
CA ASP A 139 1.97 9.91 4.33
C ASP A 139 0.66 10.67 4.06
N VAL A 140 -0.34 10.54 4.95
CA VAL A 140 -1.62 11.26 4.83
C VAL A 140 -1.45 12.78 4.94
N ARG A 141 -0.49 13.24 5.75
CA ARG A 141 -0.23 14.69 5.88
C ARG A 141 0.34 15.28 4.60
N GLU A 142 1.19 14.52 3.91
CA GLU A 142 1.74 14.92 2.61
C GLU A 142 0.65 14.95 1.54
N GLU A 143 -0.23 13.93 1.51
CA GLU A 143 -1.36 13.85 0.58
C GLU A 143 -2.38 14.99 0.78
N LEU A 144 -2.77 15.26 2.03
CA LEU A 144 -3.66 16.39 2.36
C LEU A 144 -3.03 17.75 2.03
N ALA A 145 -1.71 17.89 2.18
CA ALA A 145 -1.01 19.13 1.83
C ALA A 145 -0.93 19.33 0.31
N ALA A 146 -0.86 18.24 -0.47
CA ALA A 146 -0.90 18.29 -1.92
C ALA A 146 -2.30 18.70 -2.44
N ASP A 147 -3.38 18.18 -1.83
CA ASP A 147 -4.76 18.53 -2.18
C ASP A 147 -5.11 20.00 -1.82
N ALA A 148 -4.55 20.52 -0.72
CA ALA A 148 -4.77 21.91 -0.29
C ALA A 148 -4.02 22.96 -1.13
N GLY A 149 -3.13 22.54 -2.04
CA GLY A 149 -2.30 23.43 -2.87
C GLY A 149 -2.92 23.88 -4.19
N ASP A 150 -4.10 23.37 -4.57
CA ASP A 150 -4.73 23.67 -5.88
C ASP A 150 -5.75 24.84 -5.83
N ASP A 151 -6.15 25.30 -4.64
CA ASP A 151 -7.06 26.44 -4.48
C ASP A 151 -6.31 27.76 -4.33
N GLY A 152 -5.90 28.36 -5.46
CA GLY A 152 -5.71 29.81 -5.53
C GLY A 152 -4.46 30.33 -6.24
N THR A 153 -4.46 30.30 -7.57
CA THR A 153 -3.85 31.40 -8.35
C THR A 153 -4.74 31.70 -9.55
N ALA A 154 -5.91 32.30 -9.29
CA ALA A 154 -6.54 33.17 -10.26
C ALA A 154 -5.96 34.57 -10.03
N ASP A 155 -4.80 34.82 -10.64
CA ASP A 155 -4.19 36.13 -10.69
C ASP A 155 -5.18 37.11 -11.32
N SER A 156 -5.47 38.18 -10.57
CA SER A 156 -6.41 39.21 -10.96
C SER A 156 -5.76 40.07 -12.04
N THR A 157 -6.08 39.82 -13.32
CA THR A 157 -5.77 40.79 -14.37
C THR A 157 -6.84 41.89 -14.32
N ASP A 158 -6.63 42.83 -13.40
CA ASP A 158 -7.35 44.09 -13.36
C ASP A 158 -6.98 44.89 -14.61
N ALA A 159 -8.00 45.31 -15.35
CA ALA A 159 -7.89 46.17 -16.50
C ALA A 159 -7.78 47.63 -16.03
N ASP A 160 -6.73 48.34 -16.45
CA ASP A 160 -6.81 49.79 -16.65
C ASP A 160 -5.80 50.21 -17.73
N ASP A 161 -6.34 50.51 -18.92
CA ASP A 161 -5.70 51.34 -19.93
C ASP A 161 -6.24 52.77 -19.70
N PRO A 162 -5.38 53.79 -19.57
CA PRO A 162 -5.42 54.80 -20.63
C PRO A 162 -4.04 55.35 -21.02
N GLU A 163 -3.78 55.25 -22.32
CA GLU A 163 -3.36 56.34 -23.22
C GLU A 163 -2.43 57.44 -22.67
N VAL A 164 -1.14 57.40 -23.04
CA VAL A 164 -0.30 58.61 -23.21
C VAL A 164 0.77 58.41 -24.29
N ALA A 165 0.60 59.10 -25.43
CA ALA A 165 1.57 59.97 -26.12
C ALA A 165 1.30 60.06 -27.64
#